data_AF-A0A958MS84-F1
#
_entry.id   AF-A0A958MS84-F1
#
_cell.length_a   1.000
_cell.length_b   1.000
_cell.length_c   1.000
_cell.angle_alpha   90.00
_cell.angle_beta   90.00
_cell.angle_gamma   90.00
#
_symmetry.space_group_name_H-M   'P 1'
#
loop_
_entity.id
_entity.type
_entity.pdbx_description
1 polymer ?
#
loop_
_entity_poly.entity_id
_entity_poly.type
_entity_poly.pdbx_seq_one_letter_code
_entity_poly.pdbx_strand_id
1 'polypeptide(L)'
;MFGRLIIGLFLSLGTSFSAWAAARAVFIPVPPEQALLVIQTVNMDTGGLDNDPHILYDLLNVPENTLPSGDKGKILETADKSVLLTCIERPSGNRQCQFHIKDSPFSKIDKGAKRLGYYREDGEVQNWWSKVKPTEQGKLLFVTSDGKLQFYVTPSSLEVNYED
;
A
#
# COMPACT_ATOMS: atom_id res chain seq x y z
N MET A 1 -38.74 -34.64 43.20
CA MET A 1 -38.70 -33.90 41.92
C MET A 1 -37.73 -32.73 42.06
N PHE A 2 -36.50 -32.87 41.60
CA PHE A 2 -35.57 -31.74 41.44
C PHE A 2 -34.72 -32.03 40.21
N GLY A 3 -35.09 -31.44 39.07
CA GLY A 3 -34.27 -31.41 37.87
C GLY A 3 -33.46 -30.11 37.87
N ARG A 4 -32.14 -30.20 38.04
CA ARG A 4 -31.23 -29.08 37.84
C ARG A 4 -30.72 -29.12 36.40
N LEU A 5 -31.14 -28.15 35.60
CA LEU A 5 -30.63 -27.89 34.25
C LEU A 5 -29.35 -27.05 34.38
N ILE A 6 -28.20 -27.59 33.99
CA ILE A 6 -26.95 -26.83 33.89
C ILE A 6 -26.79 -26.42 32.42
N ILE A 7 -26.99 -25.13 32.14
CA ILE A 7 -26.68 -24.52 30.84
C ILE A 7 -25.19 -24.17 30.86
N GLY A 8 -24.39 -24.98 30.18
CA GLY A 8 -22.97 -24.68 29.93
C GLY A 8 -22.85 -23.60 28.85
N LEU A 9 -22.55 -22.37 29.26
CA LEU A 9 -22.23 -21.26 28.38
C LEU A 9 -20.78 -21.43 27.87
N PHE A 10 -20.61 -21.94 26.65
CA PHE A 10 -19.31 -21.93 25.97
C PHE A 10 -19.04 -20.51 25.47
N LEU A 11 -18.26 -19.74 26.24
CA LEU A 11 -17.59 -18.54 25.73
C LEU A 11 -16.47 -18.99 24.79
N SER A 12 -16.74 -18.99 23.49
CA SER A 12 -15.69 -19.07 22.48
C SER A 12 -14.91 -17.75 22.49
N LEU A 13 -13.77 -17.76 23.18
CA LEU A 13 -12.71 -16.78 23.00
C LEU A 13 -12.21 -16.91 21.55
N GLY A 14 -12.78 -16.11 20.65
CA GLY A 14 -12.26 -15.94 19.30
C GLY A 14 -10.88 -15.30 19.41
N THR A 15 -9.84 -16.09 19.22
CA THR A 15 -8.49 -15.58 18.99
C THR A 15 -8.51 -14.84 17.66
N SER A 16 -8.54 -13.51 17.72
CA SER A 16 -8.30 -12.67 16.56
C SER A 16 -6.87 -12.91 16.09
N PHE A 17 -6.69 -13.71 15.05
CA PHE A 17 -5.43 -13.81 14.35
C PHE A 17 -5.22 -12.47 13.65
N SER A 18 -4.31 -11.65 14.19
CA SER A 18 -3.81 -10.47 13.48
C SER A 18 -3.12 -10.96 12.21
N ALA A 19 -3.73 -10.73 11.05
CA ALA A 19 -3.01 -10.84 9.79
C ALA A 19 -1.89 -9.80 9.80
N TRP A 20 -0.65 -10.24 9.61
CA TRP A 20 0.52 -9.38 9.53
C TRP A 20 0.81 -9.13 8.06
N ALA A 21 0.76 -7.87 7.64
CA ALA A 21 1.21 -7.50 6.31
C ALA A 21 2.69 -7.84 6.11
N ALA A 22 3.10 -8.06 4.86
CA ALA A 22 4.51 -8.04 4.50
C ALA A 22 4.80 -6.91 3.52
N ALA A 23 4.85 -5.69 4.06
CA ALA A 23 5.46 -4.57 3.37
C ALA A 23 6.98 -4.61 3.57
N ARG A 24 7.74 -4.49 2.48
CA ARG A 24 9.20 -4.39 2.52
C ARG A 24 9.68 -3.15 1.77
N ALA A 25 10.47 -2.34 2.48
CA ALA A 25 11.19 -1.22 1.89
C ALA A 25 12.61 -1.62 1.49
N VAL A 26 13.05 -1.19 0.31
CA VAL A 26 14.43 -1.31 -0.17
C VAL A 26 14.91 0.05 -0.64
N PHE A 27 16.02 0.53 -0.08
CA PHE A 27 16.63 1.80 -0.45
C PHE A 27 17.86 1.57 -1.32
N ILE A 28 17.95 2.31 -2.42
CA ILE A 28 19.05 2.26 -3.37
C ILE A 28 19.85 3.57 -3.22
N PRO A 29 21.04 3.55 -2.59
CA PRO A 29 21.81 4.75 -2.26
C PRO A 29 22.62 5.31 -3.45
N VAL A 30 22.17 5.11 -4.69
CA VAL A 30 22.86 5.57 -5.90
C VAL A 30 22.18 6.83 -6.41
N PRO A 31 22.90 7.94 -6.69
CA PRO A 31 22.27 9.16 -7.20
C PRO A 31 21.61 9.00 -8.57
N PRO A 32 20.41 9.57 -8.79
CA PRO A 32 19.53 10.14 -7.76
C PRO A 32 18.99 9.02 -6.85
N GLU A 33 18.95 9.26 -5.54
CA GLU A 33 18.50 8.26 -4.57
C GLU A 33 17.13 7.70 -4.94
N GLN A 34 16.92 6.40 -4.67
CA GLN A 34 15.66 5.74 -4.98
C GLN A 34 15.20 4.87 -3.82
N ALA A 35 13.89 4.80 -3.65
CA ALA A 35 13.22 3.89 -2.75
C ALA A 35 12.29 2.99 -3.56
N LEU A 36 12.35 1.69 -3.28
CA LEU A 36 11.43 0.68 -3.77
C LEU A 36 10.70 0.10 -2.57
N LEU A 37 9.40 0.35 -2.47
CA LEU A 37 8.54 -0.29 -1.47
C LEU A 37 7.72 -1.36 -2.16
N VAL A 38 7.67 -2.56 -1.60
CA VAL A 38 6.92 -3.68 -2.16
C VAL A 38 5.95 -4.21 -1.13
N ILE A 39 4.69 -4.37 -1.53
CA ILE A 39 3.60 -4.95 -0.74
C ILE A 39 3.17 -6.23 -1.45
N GLN A 40 3.27 -7.37 -0.78
CA GLN A 40 3.10 -8.70 -1.38
C GLN A 40 1.97 -9.49 -0.70
N THR A 41 1.27 -10.34 -1.46
CA THR A 41 0.14 -11.16 -0.95
C THR A 41 0.56 -12.26 0.02
N VAL A 42 1.85 -12.60 0.08
CA VAL A 42 2.34 -13.65 0.97
C VAL A 42 3.33 -13.03 1.91
N ASN A 43 3.07 -13.18 3.20
CA ASN A 43 4.03 -12.81 4.21
C ASN A 43 5.18 -13.81 4.21
N MET A 44 6.38 -13.36 3.82
CA MET A 44 7.54 -14.26 3.71
C MET A 44 8.03 -14.77 5.06
N ASP A 45 7.71 -14.10 6.17
CA ASP A 45 8.12 -14.47 7.52
C ASP A 45 7.14 -15.47 8.16
N THR A 46 5.83 -15.36 7.86
CA THR A 46 4.78 -16.20 8.47
C THR A 46 4.17 -17.22 7.51
N GLY A 47 4.37 -17.07 6.21
CA GLY A 47 3.70 -17.86 5.17
C GLY A 47 2.20 -17.56 5.02
N GLY A 48 1.67 -16.58 5.77
CA GLY A 48 0.26 -16.18 5.74
C GLY A 48 -0.12 -15.40 4.49
N LEU A 49 -1.41 -15.40 4.16
CA LEU A 49 -1.97 -14.57 3.09
C LEU A 49 -2.23 -13.14 3.61
N ASP A 50 -1.88 -12.17 2.78
CA ASP A 50 -2.01 -10.74 2.99
C ASP A 50 -2.92 -10.15 1.90
N ASN A 51 -3.99 -9.47 2.32
CA ASN A 51 -4.96 -8.84 1.43
C ASN A 51 -4.64 -7.38 1.10
N ASP A 52 -3.64 -6.79 1.73
CA ASP A 52 -3.25 -5.39 1.56
C ASP A 52 -2.98 -5.00 0.09
N PRO A 53 -2.28 -5.83 -0.73
CA PRO A 53 -2.13 -5.52 -2.14
C PRO A 53 -3.46 -5.49 -2.91
N HIS A 54 -4.44 -6.31 -2.51
CA HIS A 54 -5.76 -6.31 -3.14
C HIS A 54 -6.53 -5.04 -2.79
N ILE A 55 -6.49 -4.64 -1.52
CA ILE A 55 -7.12 -3.40 -1.04
C ILE A 55 -6.54 -2.21 -1.80
N LEU A 56 -5.20 -2.08 -1.85
CA LEU A 56 -4.56 -0.97 -2.56
C LEU A 56 -4.91 -0.98 -4.05
N TYR A 57 -4.93 -2.15 -4.71
CA TYR A 57 -5.33 -2.28 -6.12
C TYR A 57 -6.75 -1.78 -6.39
N ASP A 58 -7.69 -2.06 -5.50
CA ASP A 58 -9.10 -1.71 -5.66
C ASP A 58 -9.38 -0.22 -5.41
N LEU A 59 -8.50 0.44 -4.65
CA LEU A 59 -8.48 1.90 -4.46
C LEU A 59 -8.05 2.65 -5.71
N LEU A 60 -7.28 2.02 -6.61
CA LEU A 60 -6.82 2.66 -7.85
C LEU A 60 -7.95 2.70 -8.89
N ASN A 61 -8.35 3.90 -9.29
CA ASN A 61 -9.35 4.19 -10.31
C ASN A 61 -8.68 4.53 -11.66
N VAL A 62 -7.87 3.61 -12.15
CA VAL A 62 -7.22 3.70 -13.47
C VAL A 62 -7.47 2.40 -14.25
N PRO A 63 -7.47 2.46 -15.59
CA PRO A 63 -7.58 1.25 -16.40
C PRO A 63 -6.39 0.32 -16.15
N GLU A 64 -6.66 -0.97 -16.30
CA GLU A 64 -5.62 -1.99 -16.34
C GLU A 64 -4.88 -1.92 -17.68
N ASN A 65 -3.56 -2.06 -17.62
CA ASN A 65 -2.69 -2.15 -18.78
C ASN A 65 -1.91 -3.47 -18.74
N THR A 66 -1.63 -4.02 -19.90
CA THR A 66 -0.69 -5.13 -20.04
C THR A 66 0.73 -4.57 -20.02
N LEU A 67 1.54 -5.02 -19.06
CA LEU A 67 2.95 -4.67 -18.94
C LEU A 67 3.80 -5.40 -19.98
N PRO A 68 5.04 -4.94 -20.24
CA PRO A 68 5.99 -5.67 -21.09
C PRO A 68 6.28 -7.11 -20.63
N SER A 69 6.07 -7.42 -19.34
CA SER A 69 6.18 -8.77 -18.80
C SER A 69 5.02 -9.69 -19.20
N GLY A 70 3.96 -9.15 -19.81
CA GLY A 70 2.70 -9.86 -20.07
C GLY A 70 1.72 -9.85 -18.89
N ASP A 71 2.15 -9.40 -17.71
CA ASP A 71 1.29 -9.23 -16.55
C ASP A 71 0.28 -8.09 -16.79
N LYS A 72 -0.90 -8.18 -16.18
CA LYS A 72 -1.87 -7.08 -16.14
C LYS A 72 -1.72 -6.32 -14.85
N GLY A 73 -1.88 -5.00 -14.92
CA GLY A 73 -1.83 -4.18 -13.71
C GLY A 73 -2.30 -2.76 -13.91
N LYS A 74 -2.40 -2.04 -12.80
CA LYS A 74 -2.71 -0.63 -12.73
C LYS A 74 -1.43 0.15 -12.43
N ILE A 75 -1.25 1.25 -13.15
CA ILE A 75 -0.08 2.10 -13.03
C ILE A 75 -0.54 3.53 -12.78
N LEU A 76 0.03 4.14 -11.76
CA LEU A 76 -0.03 5.57 -11.50
C LEU A 76 1.39 6.10 -11.49
N GLU A 77 1.66 7.11 -12.31
CA GLU A 77 2.94 7.79 -12.36
C GLU A 77 2.76 9.31 -12.34
N THR A 78 3.68 10.01 -11.71
CA THR A 78 3.85 11.46 -11.90
C THR A 78 4.39 11.73 -13.31
N ALA A 79 4.04 12.86 -13.90
CA ALA A 79 4.51 13.35 -15.19
C ALA A 79 6.05 13.42 -15.25
N ASP A 80 6.69 13.78 -14.13
CA ASP A 80 8.14 13.78 -13.99
C ASP A 80 8.76 12.40 -13.68
N LYS A 81 7.92 11.38 -13.48
CA LYS A 81 8.30 9.98 -13.17
C LYS A 81 9.11 9.83 -11.88
N SER A 82 8.98 10.79 -10.96
CA SER A 82 9.58 10.73 -9.63
C SER A 82 8.85 9.77 -8.71
N VAL A 83 7.54 9.56 -8.92
CA VAL A 83 6.72 8.60 -8.17
C VAL A 83 5.99 7.71 -9.15
N LEU A 84 6.11 6.40 -8.93
CA LEU A 84 5.44 5.36 -9.71
C LEU A 84 4.85 4.33 -8.74
N LEU A 85 3.53 4.20 -8.72
CA LEU A 85 2.81 3.11 -8.08
C LEU A 85 2.37 2.12 -9.15
N THR A 86 2.86 0.89 -9.06
CA THR A 86 2.46 -0.21 -9.94
C THR A 86 1.83 -1.30 -9.10
N CYS A 87 0.60 -1.70 -9.41
CA CYS A 87 -0.02 -2.88 -8.81
C CYS A 87 -0.37 -3.88 -9.91
N ILE A 88 0.17 -5.10 -9.82
CA ILE A 88 0.05 -6.14 -10.83
C ILE A 88 -0.68 -7.36 -10.28
N GLU A 89 -1.47 -7.98 -11.15
CA GLU A 89 -2.05 -9.30 -10.90
C GLU A 89 -1.16 -10.35 -11.55
N ARG A 90 -0.65 -11.27 -10.74
CA ARG A 90 0.16 -12.39 -11.20
C ARG A 90 -0.75 -13.52 -11.71
N PRO A 91 -0.25 -14.43 -12.56
CA PRO A 91 -1.02 -15.59 -13.03
C PRO A 91 -1.63 -16.47 -11.92
N SER A 92 -1.09 -16.41 -10.70
CA SER A 92 -1.63 -17.11 -9.53
C SER A 92 -2.86 -16.45 -8.90
N GLY A 93 -3.33 -15.32 -9.43
CA GLY A 93 -4.39 -14.49 -8.84
C GLY A 93 -3.91 -13.57 -7.71
N ASN A 94 -2.64 -13.69 -7.31
CA ASN A 94 -2.03 -12.86 -6.28
C ASN A 94 -1.71 -11.47 -6.82
N ARG A 95 -1.93 -10.44 -6.00
CA ARG A 95 -1.59 -9.06 -6.35
C ARG A 95 -0.33 -8.58 -5.65
N GLN A 96 0.50 -7.86 -6.38
CA GLN A 96 1.69 -7.21 -5.82
C GLN A 96 1.63 -5.73 -6.15
N CYS A 97 1.79 -4.88 -5.14
CA CYS A 97 1.93 -3.44 -5.33
C CYS A 97 3.37 -3.01 -5.05
N GLN A 98 3.87 -2.06 -5.82
CA GLN A 98 5.19 -1.49 -5.64
C GLN A 98 5.16 0.02 -5.82
N PHE A 99 5.81 0.74 -4.91
CA PHE A 99 6.13 2.15 -5.05
C PHE A 99 7.58 2.28 -5.46
N HIS A 100 7.85 2.94 -6.58
CA HIS A 100 9.17 3.40 -6.97
C HIS A 100 9.20 4.91 -6.84
N ILE A 101 10.00 5.41 -5.91
CA ILE A 101 10.17 6.83 -5.64
C ILE A 101 11.62 7.19 -5.89
N LYS A 102 11.86 8.24 -6.67
CA LYS A 102 13.18 8.78 -6.98
C LYS A 102 13.27 10.17 -6.41
N ASP A 103 14.41 10.55 -5.86
CA ASP A 103 14.65 11.93 -5.42
C ASP A 103 14.61 12.91 -6.60
N SER A 104 13.94 14.04 -6.41
CA SER A 104 13.81 15.09 -7.43
C SER A 104 13.60 16.47 -6.76
N PRO A 105 13.37 17.55 -7.54
CA PRO A 105 12.92 18.82 -6.97
C PRO A 105 11.58 18.72 -6.24
N PHE A 106 10.72 17.76 -6.60
CA PHE A 106 9.35 17.62 -6.09
C PHE A 106 9.17 16.42 -5.16
N SER A 107 10.06 15.43 -5.23
CA SER A 107 10.12 14.29 -4.31
C SER A 107 11.31 14.34 -3.36
N LYS A 108 11.09 13.86 -2.13
CA LYS A 108 12.14 13.67 -1.13
C LYS A 108 12.04 12.32 -0.45
N ILE A 109 13.18 11.66 -0.32
CA ILE A 109 13.40 10.44 0.44
C ILE A 109 14.10 10.81 1.75
N ASP A 110 13.37 10.80 2.86
CA ASP A 110 13.91 11.01 4.19
C ASP A 110 14.04 9.66 4.90
N LYS A 111 15.25 9.11 4.88
CA LYS A 111 15.58 7.84 5.55
C LYS A 111 15.54 7.96 7.08
N GLY A 112 15.80 9.14 7.63
CA GLY A 112 15.80 9.37 9.08
C GLY A 112 14.39 9.45 9.64
N ALA A 113 13.51 10.18 8.97
CA ALA A 113 12.10 10.27 9.32
C ALA A 113 11.25 9.10 8.77
N LYS A 114 11.88 8.15 8.06
CA LYS A 114 11.22 7.05 7.34
C LYS A 114 10.02 7.49 6.51
N ARG A 115 10.23 8.56 5.74
CA ARG A 115 9.18 9.24 4.98
C ARG A 115 9.63 9.49 3.55
N LEU A 116 8.74 9.20 2.62
CA LEU A 116 8.86 9.53 1.21
C LEU A 116 7.75 10.50 0.87
N GLY A 117 8.05 11.66 0.29
CA GLY A 117 7.04 12.66 -0.01
C GLY A 117 7.18 13.21 -1.41
N TYR A 118 6.06 13.58 -2.02
CA TYR A 118 5.96 14.28 -3.30
C TYR A 118 4.97 15.45 -3.17
N TYR A 119 5.44 16.65 -3.51
CA TYR A 119 4.70 17.90 -3.30
C TYR A 119 4.79 18.75 -4.57
N ARG A 120 3.64 19.11 -5.13
CA ARG A 120 3.57 19.94 -6.33
C ARG A 120 2.29 20.75 -6.37
N GLU A 121 2.43 22.06 -6.62
CA GLU A 121 1.33 23.03 -6.59
C GLU A 121 0.62 23.20 -7.94
N ASP A 122 1.16 22.63 -9.03
CA ASP A 122 0.62 22.77 -10.39
C ASP A 122 -0.57 21.87 -10.70
N GLY A 123 -1.23 21.32 -9.67
CA GLY A 123 -2.38 20.44 -9.80
C GLY A 123 -2.03 19.01 -10.19
N GLU A 124 -0.75 18.65 -10.34
CA GLU A 124 -0.37 17.26 -10.62
C GLU A 124 -0.81 16.29 -9.51
N VAL A 125 -0.65 16.69 -8.26
CA VAL A 125 -1.09 15.88 -7.11
C VAL A 125 -2.62 15.75 -7.11
N GLN A 126 -3.34 16.79 -7.56
CA GLN A 126 -4.79 16.73 -7.75
C GLN A 126 -5.21 15.77 -8.88
N ASN A 127 -4.41 15.63 -9.93
CA ASN A 127 -4.61 14.62 -10.98
C ASN A 127 -4.32 13.19 -10.47
N TRP A 128 -3.35 13.02 -9.58
CA TRP A 128 -3.17 11.75 -8.86
C TRP A 128 -4.37 11.44 -7.96
N TRP A 129 -4.82 12.44 -7.22
CA TRP A 129 -5.97 12.38 -6.33
C TRP A 129 -7.26 11.96 -7.05
N SER A 130 -7.52 12.44 -8.26
CA SER A 130 -8.72 12.05 -9.03
C SER A 130 -8.71 10.60 -9.52
N LYS A 131 -7.55 9.95 -9.52
CA LYS A 131 -7.34 8.57 -9.96
C LYS A 131 -7.31 7.57 -8.81
N VAL A 132 -7.56 8.02 -7.59
CA VAL A 132 -7.70 7.19 -6.40
C VAL A 132 -9.08 7.38 -5.79
N LYS A 133 -9.67 6.31 -5.26
CA LYS A 133 -10.94 6.39 -4.54
C LYS A 133 -10.66 6.92 -3.13
N PRO A 134 -11.20 8.08 -2.73
CA PRO A 134 -10.96 8.62 -1.39
C PRO A 134 -11.43 7.67 -0.28
N THR A 135 -10.64 7.56 0.80
CA THR A 135 -10.95 6.82 2.03
C THR A 135 -10.99 7.80 3.20
N GLU A 136 -12.16 7.99 3.81
CA GLU A 136 -12.39 8.97 4.89
C GLU A 136 -12.10 10.44 4.53
N GLN A 137 -13.04 11.34 4.83
CA GLN A 137 -12.81 12.80 4.90
C GLN A 137 -12.11 13.45 3.69
N GLY A 138 -12.19 12.85 2.49
CA GLY A 138 -11.57 13.40 1.28
C GLY A 138 -10.05 13.29 1.23
N LYS A 139 -9.46 12.32 1.94
CA LYS A 139 -8.04 11.93 1.83
C LYS A 139 -7.98 10.45 1.45
N LEU A 140 -6.84 9.97 0.95
CA LEU A 140 -6.62 8.55 0.74
C LEU A 140 -5.58 8.17 1.76
N LEU A 141 -6.01 7.49 2.81
CA LEU A 141 -5.13 6.83 3.76
C LEU A 141 -5.27 5.34 3.51
N PHE A 142 -4.21 4.72 3.00
CA PHE A 142 -4.05 3.28 2.97
C PHE A 142 -3.00 2.91 4.02
N VAL A 143 -3.37 2.03 4.94
CA VAL A 143 -2.47 1.52 5.98
C VAL A 143 -2.43 0.02 5.83
N THR A 144 -1.23 -0.54 5.81
CA THR A 144 -1.08 -2.00 5.82
C THR A 144 -1.61 -2.57 7.13
N SER A 145 -2.07 -3.81 7.11
CA SER A 145 -2.65 -4.52 8.24
C SER A 145 -1.70 -4.64 9.45
N ASP A 146 -0.38 -4.58 9.23
CA ASP A 146 0.64 -4.50 10.27
C ASP A 146 0.93 -3.07 10.78
N GLY A 147 0.33 -2.05 10.18
CA GLY A 147 0.54 -0.63 10.50
C GLY A 147 1.87 -0.05 10.01
N LYS A 148 2.75 -0.87 9.41
CA LYS A 148 4.12 -0.47 9.10
C LYS A 148 4.24 0.40 7.87
N LEU A 149 3.28 0.39 6.95
CA LEU A 149 3.29 1.26 5.79
C LEU A 149 2.00 2.07 5.76
N GLN A 150 2.15 3.38 5.61
CA GLN A 150 1.04 4.31 5.49
C GLN A 150 1.23 5.13 4.21
N PHE A 151 0.26 5.03 3.31
CA PHE A 151 0.20 5.80 2.08
C PHE A 151 -0.90 6.84 2.21
N TYR A 152 -0.52 8.10 2.06
CA TYR A 152 -1.39 9.25 2.23
C TYR A 152 -1.41 10.11 0.97
N VAL A 153 -2.59 10.35 0.41
CA VAL A 153 -2.77 11.26 -0.74
C VAL A 153 -3.80 12.32 -0.40
N THR A 154 -3.47 13.56 -0.72
CA THR A 154 -4.34 14.73 -0.66
C THR A 154 -4.34 15.44 -2.02
N PRO A 155 -5.15 16.50 -2.22
CA PRO A 155 -5.03 17.32 -3.42
C PRO A 155 -3.65 18.02 -3.59
N SER A 156 -2.84 18.13 -2.53
CA SER A 156 -1.57 18.89 -2.53
C SER A 156 -0.32 18.07 -2.24
N SER A 157 -0.45 16.87 -1.67
CA SER A 157 0.68 16.01 -1.31
C SER A 157 0.40 14.53 -1.51
N LEU A 158 1.47 13.80 -1.83
CA LEU A 158 1.55 12.35 -1.77
C LEU A 158 2.66 11.99 -0.79
N GLU A 159 2.36 11.14 0.18
CA GLU A 159 3.29 10.75 1.23
C GLU A 159 3.23 9.24 1.48
N VAL A 160 4.38 8.62 1.66
CA VAL A 160 4.51 7.23 2.14
C VAL A 160 5.38 7.24 3.38
N ASN A 161 4.81 6.88 4.52
CA ASN A 161 5.55 6.63 5.76
C ASN A 161 5.75 5.12 5.91
N TYR A 162 6.91 4.73 6.44
CA TYR A 162 7.20 3.32 6.69
C TYR A 162 7.89 3.11 8.04
N GLU A 163 7.78 1.90 8.59
CA GLU A 163 8.49 1.44 9.77
C GLU A 163 9.29 0.17 9.43
N ASP A 164 10.37 -0.10 10.18
CA ASP A 164 11.18 -1.33 10.01
C ASP A 164 10.65 -2.40 10.97
#